data_AF-A0A066RLD2-F1
#
_entry.id   AF-A0A066RLD2-F1
#
_cell.length_a   1.000
_cell.length_b   1.000
_cell.length_c   1.000
_cell.angle_alpha   90.00
_cell.angle_beta   90.00
_cell.angle_gamma   90.00
#
_symmetry.space_group_name_H-M   'P 1'
#
loop_
_entity.id
_entity.type
_entity.pdbx_description
1 polymer ?
#
loop_
_entity_poly.entity_id
_entity_poly.type
_entity_poly.pdbx_seq_one_letter_code
_entity_poly.pdbx_strand_id
1 'polypeptide(L)'
;MRDDNTAVLYEHVRSALSDEQGYARHLDEKAARLLGLHSAVIAGFTILVFMASSLFLPPEHVIGWLAGIAVLLTYVGLISAWSLLFRLLRPSDAYGVVLPETWLEDMKQQGANMNAHLALVRCYTVWQKLNHNNQQKNLLLTKAYHEIVFSAWLIAIALLLLLAAKYFGLDL
;
A
#
# COMPACT_ATOMS: atom_id res chain seq x y z
N MET A 1 0.02 -2.49 -45.44
CA MET A 1 -0.40 -1.18 -44.90
C MET A 1 -1.36 -1.27 -43.72
N ARG A 2 -2.55 -1.90 -43.82
CA ARG A 2 -3.47 -2.01 -42.66
C ARG A 2 -2.97 -3.00 -41.60
N ASP A 3 -2.35 -4.10 -42.04
CA ASP A 3 -1.84 -5.16 -41.15
C ASP A 3 -0.60 -4.71 -40.36
N ASP A 4 0.25 -3.85 -40.97
CA ASP A 4 1.43 -3.26 -40.32
C ASP A 4 1.03 -2.36 -39.15
N ASN A 5 -0.02 -1.54 -39.31
CA ASN A 5 -0.51 -0.65 -38.26
C ASN A 5 -1.08 -1.43 -37.06
N THR A 6 -1.80 -2.53 -37.31
CA THR A 6 -2.33 -3.37 -36.22
C THR A 6 -1.24 -4.11 -35.46
N ALA A 7 -0.18 -4.56 -36.15
CA ALA A 7 0.96 -5.20 -35.52
C ALA A 7 1.74 -4.21 -34.62
N VAL A 8 2.00 -3.00 -35.12
CA VAL A 8 2.65 -1.93 -34.33
C VAL A 8 1.82 -1.57 -33.10
N LEU A 9 0.49 -1.44 -33.25
CA LEU A 9 -0.38 -1.10 -32.14
C LEU A 9 -0.45 -2.23 -31.10
N TYR A 10 -0.45 -3.48 -31.55
CA TYR A 10 -0.41 -4.65 -30.67
C TYR A 10 0.88 -4.68 -29.85
N GLU A 11 2.02 -4.47 -30.50
CA GLU A 11 3.31 -4.44 -29.82
C GLU A 11 3.40 -3.31 -28.80
N HIS A 12 2.88 -2.13 -29.14
CA HIS A 12 2.80 -1.00 -28.22
C HIS A 12 1.94 -1.31 -26.98
N VAL A 13 0.72 -1.82 -27.18
CA VAL A 13 -0.18 -2.16 -26.06
C VAL A 13 0.37 -3.30 -25.22
N ARG A 14 1.04 -4.28 -25.85
CA ARG A 14 1.70 -5.38 -25.14
C ARG A 14 2.85 -4.89 -24.28
N SER A 15 3.67 -3.96 -24.80
CA SER A 15 4.74 -3.32 -24.01
C SER A 15 4.16 -2.56 -22.82
N ALA A 16 3.15 -1.71 -23.06
CA ALA A 16 2.49 -0.95 -21.99
C ALA A 16 1.88 -1.87 -20.92
N LEU A 17 1.29 -3.00 -21.31
CA LEU A 17 0.78 -3.99 -20.37
C LEU A 17 1.89 -4.64 -19.54
N SER A 18 3.03 -4.96 -20.16
CA SER A 18 4.20 -5.49 -19.46
C SER A 18 4.75 -4.48 -18.44
N ASP A 19 4.82 -3.21 -18.82
CA ASP A 19 5.28 -2.13 -17.94
C ASP A 19 4.34 -1.95 -16.74
N GLU A 20 3.02 -1.97 -16.95
CA GLU A 20 2.02 -1.90 -15.88
C GLU A 20 2.07 -3.12 -14.94
N GLN A 21 2.37 -4.30 -15.46
CA GLN A 21 2.59 -5.50 -14.64
C GLN A 21 3.86 -5.37 -13.79
N GLY A 22 4.93 -4.81 -14.35
CA GLY A 22 6.15 -4.47 -13.61
C GLY A 22 5.89 -3.44 -12.51
N TYR A 23 5.15 -2.39 -12.83
CA TYR A 23 4.78 -1.36 -11.86
C TYR A 23 3.91 -1.91 -10.71
N ALA A 24 2.96 -2.80 -11.02
CA ALA A 24 2.14 -3.46 -10.01
C ALA A 24 3.01 -4.25 -9.00
N ARG A 25 3.98 -5.03 -9.50
CA ARG A 25 4.93 -5.77 -8.66
C ARG A 25 5.78 -4.83 -7.82
N HIS A 26 6.26 -3.74 -8.40
CA HIS A 26 7.03 -2.73 -7.67
C HIS A 26 6.23 -2.12 -6.52
N LEU A 27 4.94 -1.80 -6.73
CA LEU A 27 4.05 -1.31 -5.68
C LEU A 27 3.88 -2.34 -4.55
N ASP A 28 3.68 -3.61 -4.90
CA ASP A 28 3.50 -4.69 -3.92
C ASP A 28 4.78 -4.94 -3.10
N GLU A 29 5.95 -4.96 -3.74
CA GLU A 29 7.24 -5.10 -3.06
C GLU A 29 7.51 -3.92 -2.11
N LYS A 30 7.22 -2.70 -2.55
CA LYS A 30 7.38 -1.49 -1.73
C LYS A 30 6.43 -1.50 -0.53
N ALA A 31 5.18 -1.90 -0.74
CA ALA A 31 4.18 -2.05 0.30
C ALA A 31 4.59 -3.11 1.34
N ALA A 32 5.05 -4.27 0.90
CA ALA A 32 5.50 -5.36 1.76
C ALA A 32 6.71 -4.93 2.62
N ARG A 33 7.68 -4.23 2.01
CA ARG A 33 8.83 -3.69 2.74
C ARG A 33 8.42 -2.66 3.81
N LEU A 34 7.53 -1.73 3.46
CA LEU A 34 7.01 -0.75 4.40
C LEU A 34 6.21 -1.41 5.52
N LEU A 35 5.39 -2.43 5.20
CA LEU A 35 4.63 -3.17 6.20
C LEU A 35 5.53 -3.88 7.21
N GLY A 36 6.60 -4.51 6.74
CA GLY A 36 7.60 -5.15 7.61
C GLY A 36 8.27 -4.14 8.56
N LEU A 37 8.74 -3.01 8.01
CA LEU A 37 9.34 -1.94 8.81
C LEU A 37 8.33 -1.35 9.83
N HIS A 38 7.11 -1.05 9.38
CA HIS A 38 6.07 -0.46 10.21
C HIS A 38 5.64 -1.39 11.34
N SER A 39 5.57 -2.70 11.07
CA SER A 39 5.28 -3.71 12.10
C SER A 39 6.39 -3.78 13.16
N ALA A 40 7.65 -3.64 12.76
CA ALA A 40 8.76 -3.56 13.71
C ALA A 40 8.69 -2.29 14.58
N VAL A 41 8.30 -1.14 14.00
CA VAL A 41 8.07 0.11 14.75
C VAL A 41 6.94 -0.06 15.76
N ILE A 42 5.82 -0.68 15.39
CA ILE A 42 4.71 -0.97 16.31
C ILE A 42 5.19 -1.84 17.49
N ALA A 43 5.96 -2.89 17.21
CA ALA A 43 6.49 -3.76 18.26
C ALA A 43 7.45 -3.01 19.20
N GLY A 44 8.38 -2.24 18.63
CA GLY A 44 9.34 -1.43 19.41
C GLY A 44 8.64 -0.38 20.27
N PHE A 45 7.67 0.33 19.71
CA PHE A 45 6.87 1.31 20.45
C PHE A 45 6.05 0.65 21.57
N THR A 46 5.48 -0.53 21.33
CA THR A 46 4.76 -1.30 22.35
C THR A 46 5.64 -1.64 23.56
N ILE A 47 6.88 -2.09 23.31
CA ILE A 47 7.84 -2.39 24.39
C ILE A 47 8.16 -1.13 25.20
N LEU A 48 8.44 -0.01 24.51
CA LEU A 48 8.74 1.26 25.18
C LEU A 48 7.57 1.75 26.04
N VAL A 49 6.35 1.71 25.50
CA VAL A 49 5.12 2.09 26.22
C VAL A 49 4.90 1.19 27.44
N PHE A 50 5.14 -0.12 27.32
CA PHE A 50 5.04 -1.04 28.44
C PHE A 50 6.04 -0.72 29.55
N MET A 51 7.30 -0.48 29.19
CA MET A 51 8.36 -0.10 30.15
C MET A 51 8.09 1.26 30.82
N ALA A 52 7.45 2.18 30.10
CA ALA A 52 7.13 3.52 30.58
C ALA A 52 5.74 3.62 31.22
N SER A 53 4.99 2.52 31.33
CA SER A 53 3.57 2.51 31.74
C SER A 53 3.32 3.16 33.09
N SER A 54 4.23 2.97 34.06
CA SER A 54 4.14 3.59 35.38
C SER A 54 4.22 5.12 35.36
N LEU A 55 4.71 5.74 34.28
CA LEU A 55 4.82 7.21 34.16
C LEU A 55 3.50 7.89 33.77
N PHE A 56 2.53 7.13 33.26
CA PHE A 56 1.26 7.69 32.77
C PHE A 56 0.03 6.86 33.18
N LEU A 57 0.22 5.71 33.84
CA LEU A 57 -0.85 4.85 34.37
C LEU A 57 -0.50 4.38 35.81
N PRO A 58 -1.28 4.79 36.85
CA PRO A 58 -2.35 5.78 36.82
C PRO A 58 -1.81 7.21 36.61
N PRO A 59 -2.54 8.10 35.90
CA PRO A 59 -2.07 9.46 35.66
C PRO A 59 -2.27 10.36 36.88
N GLU A 60 -1.17 10.69 37.57
CA GLU A 60 -1.19 11.56 38.76
C GLU A 60 -1.07 13.06 38.42
N HIS A 61 -0.46 13.38 37.27
CA HIS A 61 -0.17 14.74 36.85
C HIS A 61 -0.70 15.03 35.45
N VAL A 62 -0.87 16.32 35.12
CA VAL A 62 -1.32 16.79 33.79
C VAL A 62 -0.43 16.24 32.67
N ILE A 63 0.89 16.15 32.90
CA ILE A 63 1.84 15.61 31.92
C ILE A 63 1.59 14.12 31.66
N GLY A 64 1.24 13.34 32.70
CA GLY A 64 0.87 11.93 32.55
C GLY A 64 -0.39 11.74 31.70
N TRP A 65 -1.39 12.61 31.87
CA TRP A 65 -2.58 12.63 31.01
C TRP A 65 -2.23 12.93 29.54
N LEU A 66 -1.41 13.95 29.30
CA LEU A 66 -0.95 14.30 27.95
C LEU A 66 -0.15 13.17 27.31
N ALA A 67 0.74 12.52 28.08
CA ALA A 67 1.50 11.37 27.62
C ALA A 67 0.59 10.20 27.23
N GLY A 68 -0.42 9.88 28.05
CA GLY A 68 -1.41 8.84 27.76
C GLY A 68 -2.20 9.12 26.47
N ILE A 69 -2.66 10.37 26.29
CA ILE A 69 -3.37 10.78 25.06
C ILE A 69 -2.45 10.68 23.84
N ALA A 70 -1.20 11.14 23.96
CA ALA A 70 -0.23 11.06 22.87
C ALA A 70 0.06 9.61 22.47
N VAL A 71 0.23 8.71 23.44
CA VAL A 71 0.40 7.26 23.21
C VAL A 71 -0.82 6.68 22.48
N LEU A 72 -2.03 7.01 22.92
CA LEU A 72 -3.26 6.54 22.27
C LEU A 72 -3.36 7.02 20.82
N LEU A 73 -3.16 8.31 20.58
CA LEU A 73 -3.16 8.87 19.22
C LEU A 73 -2.08 8.25 18.34
N THR A 74 -0.91 7.96 18.91
CA THR A 74 0.18 7.27 18.21
C THR A 74 -0.28 5.90 17.72
N TYR A 75 -0.92 5.10 18.58
CA TYR A 75 -1.46 3.80 18.16
C TYR A 75 -2.53 3.91 17.08
N VAL A 76 -3.41 4.92 17.17
CA VAL A 76 -4.41 5.15 16.12
C VAL A 76 -3.75 5.42 14.77
N GLY A 77 -2.73 6.28 14.72
CA GLY A 77 -1.96 6.56 13.50
C GLY A 77 -1.21 5.33 12.98
N LEU A 78 -0.55 4.59 13.88
CA LEU A 78 0.17 3.36 13.54
C LEU A 78 -0.77 2.30 12.95
N ILE A 79 -1.92 2.06 13.56
CA ILE A 79 -2.92 1.08 13.11
C ILE A 79 -3.58 1.54 11.79
N SER A 80 -3.84 2.85 11.63
CA SER A 80 -4.36 3.41 10.37
C SER A 80 -3.42 3.12 9.19
N ALA A 81 -2.14 3.47 9.33
CA ALA A 81 -1.11 3.17 8.33
C ALA A 81 -0.99 1.67 8.05
N TRP A 82 -1.02 0.83 9.09
CA TRP A 82 -0.94 -0.63 8.99
C TRP A 82 -2.13 -1.20 8.19
N SER A 83 -3.35 -0.71 8.44
CA SER A 83 -4.54 -1.10 7.69
C SER A 83 -4.46 -0.74 6.21
N LEU A 84 -3.96 0.46 5.88
CA LEU A 84 -3.81 0.90 4.49
C LEU A 84 -2.81 0.03 3.72
N LEU A 85 -1.69 -0.35 4.35
CA LEU A 85 -0.69 -1.23 3.75
C LEU A 85 -1.26 -2.65 3.50
N PHE A 86 -2.09 -3.19 4.39
CA PHE A 86 -2.77 -4.46 4.13
C PHE A 86 -3.79 -4.38 2.99
N ARG A 87 -4.58 -3.31 2.93
CA ARG A 87 -5.55 -3.11 1.84
C ARG A 87 -4.84 -3.02 0.49
N LEU A 88 -3.66 -2.40 0.46
CA LEU A 88 -2.80 -2.31 -0.71
C LEU A 88 -2.28 -3.68 -1.18
N LEU A 89 -1.87 -4.53 -0.24
CA LEU A 89 -1.34 -5.88 -0.50
C LEU A 89 -2.41 -6.94 -0.75
N ARG A 90 -3.70 -6.59 -0.65
CA ARG A 90 -4.78 -7.53 -0.94
C ARG A 90 -4.61 -8.06 -2.37
N PRO A 91 -4.60 -9.40 -2.58
CA PRO A 91 -4.54 -9.97 -3.90
C PRO A 91 -5.65 -9.39 -4.77
N SER A 92 -5.28 -8.89 -5.96
CA SER A 92 -6.23 -8.42 -6.95
C SER A 92 -6.52 -9.55 -7.93
N ASP A 93 -7.78 -9.76 -8.26
CA ASP A 93 -8.22 -10.76 -9.26
C ASP A 93 -7.80 -10.39 -10.70
N ALA A 94 -7.09 -9.27 -10.88
CA ALA A 94 -6.69 -8.73 -12.18
C ALA A 94 -5.29 -9.17 -12.63
N TYR A 95 -4.94 -10.46 -12.47
CA TYR A 95 -3.65 -10.96 -12.94
C TYR A 95 -3.76 -11.55 -14.35
N GLY A 96 -3.11 -10.90 -15.31
CA GLY A 96 -2.90 -11.42 -16.66
C GLY A 96 -4.09 -11.32 -17.62
N VAL A 97 -3.86 -11.80 -18.84
CA VAL A 97 -4.90 -11.94 -19.86
C VAL A 97 -5.61 -13.27 -19.62
N VAL A 98 -6.85 -13.22 -19.12
CA VAL A 98 -7.69 -14.41 -19.02
C VAL A 98 -8.20 -14.74 -20.43
N LEU A 99 -7.80 -15.89 -20.94
CA LEU A 99 -8.30 -16.43 -22.19
C LEU A 99 -9.52 -17.33 -21.87
N PRO A 100 -10.73 -16.97 -22.32
CA PRO A 100 -11.90 -17.85 -22.27
C PRO A 100 -11.61 -19.15 -23.02
N GLU A 101 -12.27 -20.22 -22.60
CA GLU A 101 -12.11 -21.55 -23.20
C GLU A 101 -12.43 -21.56 -24.71
N THR A 102 -13.36 -20.72 -25.15
CA THR A 102 -13.76 -20.56 -26.57
C THR A 102 -12.75 -19.80 -27.42
N TRP A 103 -11.71 -19.20 -26.82
CA TRP A 103 -10.80 -18.30 -27.53
C TRP A 103 -10.10 -18.94 -28.74
N LEU A 104 -9.70 -20.20 -28.58
CA LEU A 104 -9.06 -20.98 -29.63
C LEU A 104 -10.02 -21.29 -30.78
N GLU A 105 -11.30 -21.42 -30.49
CA GLU A 105 -12.36 -21.68 -31.47
C GLU A 105 -12.75 -20.39 -32.20
N ASP A 106 -12.90 -19.29 -31.45
CA ASP A 106 -13.12 -17.95 -32.00
C ASP A 106 -11.99 -17.55 -32.97
N MET A 107 -10.73 -17.83 -32.61
CA MET A 107 -9.59 -17.56 -33.48
C MET A 107 -9.56 -18.43 -34.74
N LYS A 108 -10.01 -19.68 -34.67
CA LYS A 108 -10.04 -20.55 -35.86
C LYS A 108 -11.09 -20.10 -36.89
N GLN A 109 -12.14 -19.41 -36.45
CA GLN A 109 -13.27 -19.03 -37.31
C GLN A 109 -13.09 -17.66 -38.01
N GLN A 110 -12.32 -16.74 -37.44
CA GLN A 110 -12.37 -15.32 -37.84
C GLN A 110 -11.24 -14.85 -38.79
N GLY A 111 -10.26 -15.71 -39.11
CA GLY A 111 -9.13 -15.38 -39.98
C GLY A 111 -8.06 -14.48 -39.32
N ALA A 112 -6.83 -14.47 -39.87
CA ALA A 112 -5.64 -13.92 -39.22
C ALA A 112 -5.75 -12.43 -38.80
N ASN A 113 -6.36 -11.58 -39.65
CA ASN A 113 -6.46 -10.15 -39.37
C ASN A 113 -7.50 -9.80 -38.29
N MET A 114 -8.59 -10.57 -38.20
CA MET A 114 -9.57 -10.39 -37.13
C MET A 114 -8.99 -10.87 -35.78
N ASN A 115 -8.21 -11.95 -35.80
CA ASN A 115 -7.54 -12.48 -34.61
C ASN A 115 -6.53 -11.49 -34.01
N ALA A 116 -5.77 -10.78 -34.84
CA ALA A 116 -4.84 -9.74 -34.39
C ALA A 116 -5.58 -8.57 -33.71
N HIS A 117 -6.68 -8.12 -34.31
CA HIS A 117 -7.53 -7.07 -33.73
C HIS A 117 -8.17 -7.54 -32.40
N LEU A 118 -8.67 -8.76 -32.35
CA LEU A 118 -9.26 -9.37 -31.17
C LEU A 118 -8.25 -9.46 -30.01
N ALA A 119 -7.01 -9.88 -30.31
CA ALA A 119 -5.92 -9.93 -29.33
C ALA A 119 -5.53 -8.53 -28.82
N LEU A 120 -5.43 -7.54 -29.71
CA LEU A 120 -5.19 -6.14 -29.37
C LEU A 120 -6.24 -5.62 -28.39
N VAL A 121 -7.53 -5.78 -28.71
CA VAL A 121 -8.64 -5.30 -27.87
C VAL A 121 -8.54 -5.90 -26.47
N ARG A 122 -8.20 -7.18 -26.36
CA ARG A 122 -8.06 -7.84 -25.05
C ARG A 122 -6.84 -7.40 -24.26
N CYS A 123 -5.69 -7.22 -24.91
CA CYS A 123 -4.52 -6.64 -24.25
C CYS A 123 -4.85 -5.24 -23.71
N TYR A 124 -5.59 -4.44 -24.50
CA TYR A 124 -5.99 -3.11 -24.10
C TYR A 124 -6.96 -3.10 -22.92
N THR A 125 -7.98 -3.97 -22.89
CA THR A 125 -8.92 -4.04 -21.75
C THR A 125 -8.24 -4.48 -20.46
N VAL A 126 -7.31 -5.44 -20.55
CA VAL A 126 -6.52 -5.89 -19.39
C VAL A 126 -5.59 -4.77 -18.92
N TRP A 127 -4.94 -4.05 -19.84
CA TRP A 127 -4.13 -2.87 -19.52
C TRP A 127 -4.95 -1.80 -18.80
N GLN A 128 -6.15 -1.47 -19.28
CA GLN A 128 -7.03 -0.49 -18.64
C GLN A 128 -7.40 -0.90 -17.20
N LYS A 129 -7.77 -2.17 -17.00
CA LYS A 129 -8.10 -2.70 -15.67
C LYS A 129 -6.89 -2.63 -14.72
N LEU A 130 -5.73 -3.01 -15.22
CA LEU A 130 -4.49 -3.02 -14.44
C LEU A 130 -4.03 -1.61 -14.08
N ASN A 131 -4.03 -0.68 -15.03
CA ASN A 131 -3.72 0.74 -14.80
C ASN A 131 -4.65 1.35 -13.75
N HIS A 132 -5.97 1.11 -13.85
CA HIS A 132 -6.92 1.60 -12.85
C HIS A 132 -6.64 1.04 -11.45
N ASN A 133 -6.35 -0.27 -11.35
CA ASN A 133 -5.99 -0.91 -10.09
C ASN A 133 -4.66 -0.35 -9.53
N ASN A 134 -3.66 -0.15 -10.38
CA ASN A 134 -2.36 0.44 -10.01
C ASN A 134 -2.51 1.88 -9.50
N GLN A 135 -3.40 2.68 -10.09
CA GLN A 135 -3.71 4.02 -9.59
C GLN A 135 -4.32 3.97 -8.18
N GLN A 136 -5.29 3.08 -7.94
CA GLN A 136 -5.88 2.90 -6.61
C GLN A 136 -4.84 2.43 -5.58
N LYS A 137 -4.00 1.47 -5.96
CA LYS A 137 -2.87 1.00 -5.14
C LYS A 137 -1.91 2.13 -4.81
N ASN A 138 -1.51 2.92 -5.80
CA ASN A 138 -0.62 4.06 -5.58
C ASN A 138 -1.24 5.10 -4.63
N LEU A 139 -2.55 5.40 -4.76
CA LEU A 139 -3.26 6.29 -3.83
C LEU A 139 -3.25 5.76 -2.39
N LEU A 140 -3.48 4.45 -2.19
CA LEU A 140 -3.38 3.83 -0.87
C LEU A 140 -1.96 3.90 -0.31
N LEU A 141 -0.94 3.65 -1.14
CA LEU A 141 0.46 3.75 -0.76
C LEU A 141 0.83 5.18 -0.34
N THR A 142 0.38 6.19 -1.09
CA THR A 142 0.58 7.59 -0.74
C THR A 142 -0.10 7.93 0.59
N LYS A 143 -1.35 7.51 0.80
CA LYS A 143 -2.05 7.72 2.08
C LYS A 143 -1.33 7.04 3.25
N ALA A 144 -0.90 5.80 3.07
CA ALA A 144 -0.14 5.06 4.08
C ALA A 144 1.16 5.80 4.44
N TYR A 145 1.88 6.34 3.45
CA TYR A 145 3.09 7.12 3.70
C TYR A 145 2.83 8.38 4.55
N HIS A 146 1.76 9.13 4.28
CA HIS A 146 1.39 10.30 5.08
C HIS A 146 1.05 9.91 6.53
N GLU A 147 0.32 8.82 6.72
CA GLU A 147 -0.02 8.29 8.05
C GLU A 147 1.23 7.80 8.81
N ILE A 148 2.20 7.19 8.11
CA ILE A 148 3.49 6.82 8.69
C ILE A 148 4.23 8.05 9.19
N VAL A 149 4.35 9.10 8.36
CA VAL A 149 5.03 10.34 8.75
C VAL A 149 4.32 11.00 9.94
N PHE A 150 2.98 11.05 9.91
CA PHE A 150 2.19 11.56 11.02
C PHE A 150 2.42 10.76 12.30
N SER A 151 2.38 9.43 12.23
CA SER A 151 2.64 8.56 13.38
C SER A 151 4.07 8.70 13.92
N ALA A 152 5.06 8.96 13.06
CA ALA A 152 6.44 9.20 13.48
C ALA A 152 6.57 10.49 14.32
N TRP A 153 5.86 11.56 13.94
CA TRP A 153 5.79 12.78 14.75
C TRP A 153 5.07 12.54 16.08
N LEU A 154 4.00 11.75 16.08
CA LEU A 154 3.32 11.38 17.33
C LEU A 154 4.20 10.54 18.26
N ILE A 155 5.00 9.60 17.72
CA ILE A 155 6.00 8.87 18.50
C ILE A 155 6.99 9.84 19.15
N ALA A 156 7.53 10.81 18.39
CA ALA A 156 8.47 11.79 18.91
C ALA A 156 7.85 12.63 20.04
N ILE A 157 6.62 13.11 19.86
CA ILE A 157 5.88 13.87 20.88
C ILE A 157 5.61 13.00 22.11
N ALA A 158 5.18 11.76 21.93
CA ALA A 158 4.92 10.83 23.02
C ALA A 158 6.21 10.57 23.83
N LEU A 159 7.35 10.34 23.17
CA LEU A 159 8.63 10.15 23.84
C LEU A 159 9.07 11.38 24.64
N LEU A 160 8.91 12.59 24.08
CA LEU A 160 9.20 13.83 24.80
C LEU A 160 8.31 14.00 26.03
N LEU A 161 7.02 13.69 25.92
CA LEU A 161 6.09 13.74 27.04
C LEU A 161 6.41 12.70 28.11
N LEU A 162 6.81 11.49 27.72
CA LEU A 162 7.25 10.45 28.66
C LEU A 162 8.54 10.85 29.39
N LEU A 163 9.49 11.46 28.68
CA LEU A 163 10.71 12.00 29.29
C LEU A 163 10.37 13.14 30.26
N ALA A 164 9.50 14.08 29.87
CA ALA A 164 9.05 15.15 30.74
C ALA A 164 8.34 14.60 31.99
N ALA A 165 7.42 13.63 31.83
CA ALA A 165 6.73 12.99 32.94
C ALA A 165 7.72 12.34 33.92
N LYS A 166 8.77 11.68 33.41
CA LYS A 166 9.83 11.10 34.24
C LYS A 166 10.60 12.16 35.03
N TYR A 167 11.01 13.26 34.38
CA TYR A 167 11.77 14.32 35.06
C TYR A 167 10.93 15.07 36.10
N PHE A 168 9.73 15.51 35.73
CA PHE A 168 8.87 16.27 36.64
C PHE A 168 8.20 15.41 37.72
N GLY A 169 8.07 14.10 37.50
CA GLY A 169 7.58 13.15 38.49
C GLY A 169 8.64 12.61 39.46
N LEU A 170 9.93 12.89 39.24
CA LEU A 170 11.02 12.54 40.15
C LEU A 170 11.28 13.62 41.23
N ASP A 171 10.71 14.82 41.06
CA ASP A 171 10.94 15.99 41.93
C ASP A 171 9.82 16.23 42.96
N LEU A 172 8.93 15.25 43.17
CA LEU A 172 7.82 15.24 44.15
C LEU A 172 7.88 13.97 45.01
#